data_AF-A0A1L9P267-F1
#
_entry.id   AF-A0A1L9P267-F1
#
_cell.length_a   1.000
_cell.length_b   1.000
_cell.length_c   1.000
_cell.angle_alpha   90.00
_cell.angle_beta   90.00
_cell.angle_gamma   90.00
#
_symmetry.space_group_name_H-M   'P 1'
#
loop_
_entity.id
_entity.type
_entity.pdbx_description
1 polymer ?
#
loop_
_entity_poly.entity_id
_entity_poly.type
_entity_poly.pdbx_seq_one_letter_code
_entity_poly.pdbx_strand_id
1 'polypeptide(L)'
;MRAIDFVARRGMGVVERGTVAADAAETVVSVGSGVEFSLNLQPGDMQAYSRQGNNLEIVLADGRVMILEGYFVGGGENPNRLFISSGGTLNEVSFIEGADGALFAQYGTTAEWGKWSPDDDLIFVDDPNLMAATGIDGDQDVSMLGAGLLGAGLLGGGGIGAGALAAGAAGAALLASGAGGCEAPETPVVPETPVEPETPVEPEGPVTPPVTPPVTPVDPVDPVDPRTPPTIDGNGRTDTYGGDELTEAGKVITVTGTAEEGSEVTVVVAGQTEVVITDGDGNWSATFDGDDFPADGTYTADVTVVEEDGTTTGLVGQTVVKWSY
;
A
#
# COMPACT_ATOMS: atom_id res chain seq x y z
N MET A 1 -12.30 7.52 -2.57
CA MET A 1 -11.18 6.56 -2.52
C MET A 1 -11.32 5.57 -3.65
N ARG A 2 -10.28 4.79 -3.97
CA ARG A 2 -10.29 3.80 -5.06
C ARG A 2 -10.07 2.40 -4.50
N ALA A 3 -10.67 1.42 -5.16
CA ALA A 3 -10.40 0.02 -4.87
C ALA A 3 -8.95 -0.30 -5.27
N ILE A 4 -8.28 -1.16 -4.51
CA ILE A 4 -6.89 -1.55 -4.77
C ILE A 4 -6.88 -3.02 -5.17
N ASP A 5 -6.45 -3.31 -6.38
CA ASP A 5 -6.28 -4.70 -6.79
C ASP A 5 -4.99 -5.27 -6.23
N PHE A 6 -5.04 -6.55 -5.85
CA PHE A 6 -3.88 -7.29 -5.40
C PHE A 6 -3.81 -8.66 -6.05
N VAL A 7 -2.59 -9.18 -6.17
CA VAL A 7 -2.32 -10.54 -6.62
C VAL A 7 -1.50 -11.25 -5.57
N ALA A 8 -1.95 -12.42 -5.13
CA ALA A 8 -1.20 -13.31 -4.26
C ALA A 8 -0.83 -14.58 -5.04
N ARG A 9 0.46 -14.77 -5.31
CA ARG A 9 0.98 -16.02 -5.88
C ARG A 9 1.48 -16.92 -4.76
N ARG A 10 0.90 -18.10 -4.65
CA ARG A 10 1.22 -19.10 -3.62
C ARG A 10 2.09 -20.22 -4.18
N GLY A 11 2.67 -21.04 -3.30
CA GLY A 11 3.40 -22.24 -3.68
C GLY A 11 2.58 -23.15 -4.60
N MET A 12 3.23 -23.75 -5.60
CA MET A 12 2.63 -24.50 -6.73
C MET A 12 2.07 -23.67 -7.90
N GLY A 13 2.30 -22.35 -7.92
CA GLY A 13 1.95 -21.50 -9.07
C GLY A 13 0.47 -21.09 -9.14
N VAL A 14 -0.25 -21.24 -8.03
CA VAL A 14 -1.62 -20.73 -7.88
C VAL A 14 -1.54 -19.21 -7.77
N VAL A 15 -2.26 -18.52 -8.66
CA VAL A 15 -2.37 -17.06 -8.68
C VAL A 15 -3.78 -16.70 -8.24
N GLU A 16 -3.87 -15.96 -7.15
CA GLU A 16 -5.10 -15.42 -6.63
C GLU A 16 -5.14 -13.92 -6.88
N ARG A 17 -6.30 -13.41 -7.29
CA ARG A 17 -6.53 -11.98 -7.48
C ARG A 17 -7.67 -11.55 -6.57
N GLY A 18 -7.46 -10.46 -5.86
CA GLY A 18 -8.49 -9.87 -5.01
C GLY A 18 -8.48 -8.36 -5.16
N THR A 19 -9.50 -7.75 -4.58
CA THR A 19 -9.67 -6.30 -4.60
C THR A 19 -9.95 -5.83 -3.18
N VAL A 20 -9.24 -4.80 -2.75
CA VAL A 20 -9.49 -4.08 -1.50
C VAL A 20 -10.52 -3.01 -1.78
N ALA A 21 -11.65 -3.07 -1.07
CA ALA A 21 -12.75 -2.13 -1.24
C ALA A 21 -12.31 -0.68 -0.92
N ALA A 22 -12.91 0.28 -1.63
CA ALA A 22 -12.55 1.71 -1.49
C ALA A 22 -13.04 2.32 -0.17
N ASP A 23 -14.03 1.70 0.45
CA ASP A 23 -14.76 2.12 1.65
C ASP A 23 -14.37 1.33 2.91
N ALA A 24 -13.63 0.24 2.78
CA ALA A 24 -13.08 -0.49 3.91
C ALA A 24 -11.99 0.33 4.60
N ALA A 25 -12.19 0.65 5.89
CA ALA A 25 -11.21 1.39 6.70
C ALA A 25 -9.98 0.51 6.99
N GLU A 26 -10.23 -0.77 7.20
CA GLU A 26 -9.21 -1.80 7.37
C GLU A 26 -9.43 -2.94 6.38
N THR A 27 -8.38 -3.64 5.98
CA THR A 27 -8.50 -4.84 5.15
C THR A 27 -7.49 -5.87 5.59
N VAL A 28 -7.97 -7.06 5.94
CA VAL A 28 -7.12 -8.15 6.43
C VAL A 28 -7.01 -9.21 5.33
N VAL A 29 -5.78 -9.59 5.01
CA VAL A 29 -5.46 -10.61 4.01
C VAL A 29 -4.51 -11.62 4.63
N SER A 30 -4.97 -12.87 4.76
CA SER A 30 -4.13 -13.95 5.30
C SER A 30 -3.10 -14.42 4.29
N VAL A 31 -1.82 -14.26 4.65
CA VAL A 31 -0.66 -14.64 3.86
C VAL A 31 -0.09 -15.95 4.42
N GLY A 32 -0.13 -17.00 3.59
CA GLY A 32 0.54 -18.28 3.88
C GLY A 32 2.07 -18.16 3.90
N SER A 33 2.78 -19.27 3.79
CA SER A 33 4.25 -19.25 3.66
C SER A 33 4.70 -19.28 2.19
N GLY A 34 5.79 -18.55 1.89
CA GLY A 34 6.36 -18.48 0.54
C GLY A 34 5.45 -17.82 -0.49
N VAL A 35 4.60 -16.87 -0.07
CA VAL A 35 3.69 -16.12 -0.93
C VAL A 35 4.39 -14.89 -1.50
N GLU A 36 4.23 -14.67 -2.80
CA GLU A 36 4.59 -13.44 -3.49
C GLU A 36 3.33 -12.59 -3.64
N PHE A 37 3.27 -11.47 -2.91
CA PHE A 37 2.09 -10.61 -2.84
C PHE A 37 2.36 -9.30 -3.57
N SER A 38 1.57 -8.93 -4.57
CA SER A 38 1.71 -7.71 -5.35
C SER A 38 0.48 -6.82 -5.21
N LEU A 39 0.69 -5.54 -4.92
CA LEU A 39 -0.34 -4.52 -4.79
C LEU A 39 -0.32 -3.56 -5.99
N ASN A 40 -1.48 -3.20 -6.55
CA ASN A 40 -1.61 -2.18 -7.60
C ASN A 40 -1.50 -0.76 -7.01
N LEU A 41 -0.31 -0.39 -6.55
CA LEU A 41 -0.05 0.86 -5.83
C LEU A 41 1.29 1.48 -6.23
N GLN A 42 1.40 2.79 -6.04
CA GLN A 42 2.67 3.51 -6.18
C GLN A 42 3.35 3.68 -4.81
N PRO A 43 4.68 3.87 -4.76
CA PRO A 43 5.38 4.16 -3.50
C PRO A 43 4.82 5.37 -2.76
N GLY A 44 4.23 6.34 -3.48
CA GLY A 44 3.61 7.54 -2.89
C GLY A 44 2.26 7.30 -2.22
N ASP A 45 1.61 6.17 -2.49
CA ASP A 45 0.35 5.77 -1.86
C ASP A 45 0.58 5.06 -0.52
N MET A 46 1.84 4.74 -0.18
CA MET A 46 2.22 4.06 1.06
C MET A 46 2.67 5.09 2.10
N GLN A 47 2.01 5.13 3.25
CA GLN A 47 2.32 6.08 4.32
C GLN A 47 3.28 5.50 5.36
N ALA A 48 2.98 4.31 5.88
CA ALA A 48 3.79 3.67 6.91
C ALA A 48 3.68 2.15 6.86
N TYR A 49 4.71 1.49 7.39
CA TYR A 49 4.72 0.04 7.57
C TYR A 49 5.06 -0.27 9.03
N SER A 50 4.39 -1.27 9.57
CA SER A 50 4.41 -1.62 10.97
C SER A 50 4.39 -3.15 11.09
N ARG A 51 5.14 -3.69 12.05
CA ARG A 51 5.12 -5.10 12.37
C ARG A 51 4.31 -5.32 13.64
N GLN A 52 3.21 -6.04 13.51
CA GLN A 52 2.38 -6.47 14.65
C GLN A 52 2.55 -7.98 14.86
N GLY A 53 3.49 -8.37 15.73
CA GLY A 53 3.83 -9.78 15.94
C GLY A 53 4.36 -10.46 14.67
N ASN A 54 3.53 -11.30 14.07
CA ASN A 54 3.82 -12.00 12.81
C ASN A 54 3.14 -11.36 11.58
N ASN A 55 2.36 -10.31 11.78
CA ASN A 55 1.59 -9.64 10.74
C ASN A 55 2.33 -8.39 10.27
N LEU A 56 2.16 -8.07 8.98
CA LEU A 56 2.62 -6.81 8.40
C LEU A 56 1.42 -5.89 8.24
N GLU A 57 1.48 -4.74 8.91
CA GLU A 57 0.51 -3.67 8.78
C GLU A 57 1.04 -2.60 7.84
N ILE A 58 0.18 -2.15 6.94
CA ILE A 58 0.48 -1.17 5.91
C ILE A 58 -0.56 -0.06 6.06
N VAL A 59 -0.10 1.14 6.41
CA VAL A 59 -0.93 2.33 6.41
C VAL A 59 -0.77 3.02 5.06
N LEU A 60 -1.88 3.21 4.36
CA LEU A 60 -1.94 3.91 3.09
C LEU A 60 -2.07 5.43 3.31
N ALA A 61 -1.65 6.21 2.32
CA ALA A 61 -1.70 7.67 2.35
C ALA A 61 -3.13 8.25 2.40
N ASP A 62 -4.14 7.43 2.08
CA ASP A 62 -5.56 7.77 2.21
C ASP A 62 -6.14 7.47 3.60
N GLY A 63 -5.32 6.91 4.52
CA GLY A 63 -5.69 6.59 5.89
C GLY A 63 -6.23 5.18 6.09
N ARG A 64 -6.38 4.36 5.03
CA ARG A 64 -6.75 2.95 5.15
C ARG A 64 -5.59 2.12 5.69
N VAL A 65 -5.93 1.04 6.38
CA VAL A 65 -4.96 0.08 6.93
C VAL A 65 -5.13 -1.28 6.26
N MET A 66 -4.06 -1.83 5.70
CA MET A 66 -4.03 -3.20 5.22
C MET A 66 -3.17 -4.07 6.14
N ILE A 67 -3.70 -5.19 6.57
CA ILE A 67 -3.03 -6.15 7.45
C ILE A 67 -2.79 -7.42 6.65
N LEU A 68 -1.51 -7.70 6.39
CA LEU A 68 -1.05 -8.97 5.83
C LEU A 68 -0.76 -9.92 6.99
N GLU A 69 -1.76 -10.72 7.35
CA GLU A 69 -1.67 -11.65 8.46
C GLU A 69 -0.68 -12.78 8.11
N GLY A 70 0.19 -13.14 9.05
CA GLY A 70 1.16 -14.22 8.85
C GLY A 70 2.34 -13.86 7.93
N TYR A 71 2.47 -12.60 7.49
CA TYR A 71 3.54 -12.17 6.57
C TYR A 71 4.95 -12.57 7.05
N PHE A 72 5.24 -12.44 8.35
CA PHE A 72 6.54 -12.77 8.92
C PHE A 72 6.71 -14.22 9.39
N VAL A 73 5.70 -15.09 9.19
CA VAL A 73 5.76 -16.51 9.61
C VAL A 73 6.75 -17.31 8.76
N GLY A 74 7.00 -16.91 7.50
CA GLY A 74 7.89 -17.58 6.54
C GLY A 74 9.39 -17.34 6.73
N GLY A 75 9.88 -16.95 7.92
CA GLY A 75 11.30 -16.66 8.13
C GLY A 75 12.22 -17.88 7.91
N GLY A 76 12.99 -17.91 6.82
CA GLY A 76 13.93 -19.00 6.52
C GLY A 76 14.14 -19.24 5.02
N GLU A 77 13.79 -20.44 4.54
CA GLU A 77 14.10 -20.90 3.18
C GLU A 77 13.18 -20.33 2.08
N ASN A 78 11.98 -19.84 2.42
CA ASN A 78 11.05 -19.19 1.48
C ASN A 78 10.26 -18.06 2.20
N PRO A 79 10.86 -16.87 2.38
CA PRO A 79 10.16 -15.74 2.97
C PRO A 79 9.02 -15.27 2.06
N ASN A 80 7.99 -14.71 2.68
CA ASN A 80 6.97 -13.96 1.95
C ASN A 80 7.60 -12.70 1.37
N ARG A 81 7.21 -12.35 0.14
CA ARG A 81 7.75 -11.18 -0.59
C ARG A 81 6.60 -10.26 -0.94
N LEU A 82 6.76 -8.98 -0.61
CA LEU A 82 5.81 -7.93 -0.99
C LEU A 82 6.35 -7.19 -2.22
N PHE A 83 5.47 -6.95 -3.17
CA PHE A 83 5.71 -6.13 -4.35
C PHE A 83 4.65 -5.05 -4.46
N ILE A 84 5.04 -3.94 -5.06
CA ILE A 84 4.12 -2.94 -5.56
C ILE A 84 4.31 -2.85 -7.07
N SER A 85 3.22 -2.83 -7.81
CA SER A 85 3.26 -2.58 -9.24
C SER A 85 2.27 -1.52 -9.67
N SER A 86 2.73 -0.73 -10.64
CA SER A 86 1.94 0.35 -11.23
C SER A 86 2.49 0.63 -12.63
N GLY A 87 1.59 0.77 -13.61
CA GLY A 87 1.96 1.14 -14.98
C GLY A 87 2.97 0.19 -15.64
N GLY A 88 2.89 -1.10 -15.34
CA GLY A 88 3.79 -2.13 -15.88
C GLY A 88 5.16 -2.25 -15.20
N THR A 89 5.40 -1.50 -14.12
CA THR A 89 6.63 -1.64 -13.32
C THR A 89 6.37 -2.46 -12.06
N LEU A 90 7.30 -3.34 -11.69
CA LEU A 90 7.26 -4.14 -10.46
C LEU A 90 8.43 -3.75 -9.57
N ASN A 91 8.14 -3.31 -8.35
CA ASN A 91 9.14 -2.99 -7.34
C ASN A 91 8.96 -3.90 -6.13
N GLU A 92 9.99 -4.64 -5.76
CA GLU A 92 10.01 -5.41 -4.53
C GLU A 92 10.17 -4.48 -3.32
N VAL A 93 9.37 -4.69 -2.29
CA VAL A 93 9.43 -3.98 -1.03
C VAL A 93 10.19 -4.84 -0.02
N SER A 94 11.38 -4.37 0.33
CA SER A 94 12.18 -4.95 1.41
C SER A 94 12.06 -4.11 2.68
N PHE A 95 12.05 -4.74 3.84
CA PHE A 95 11.86 -4.04 5.11
C PHE A 95 13.14 -4.00 5.93
N ILE A 96 13.43 -2.83 6.48
CA ILE A 96 14.39 -2.66 7.56
C ILE A 96 13.63 -2.42 8.84
N GLU A 97 13.92 -3.25 9.85
CA GLU A 97 13.32 -3.13 11.16
C GLU A 97 13.86 -1.88 11.88
N GLY A 98 12.94 -1.02 12.29
CA GLY A 98 13.17 0.19 13.06
C GLY A 98 12.93 0.00 14.56
N ALA A 99 12.85 1.11 15.29
CA ALA A 99 12.44 1.09 16.69
C ALA A 99 10.93 0.82 16.81
N ASP A 100 10.52 0.18 17.91
CA ASP A 100 9.12 -0.01 18.31
C ASP A 100 8.23 -0.69 17.25
N GLY A 101 8.80 -1.58 16.43
CA GLY A 101 8.05 -2.35 15.41
C GLY A 101 7.79 -1.59 14.10
N ALA A 102 8.26 -0.34 13.97
CA ALA A 102 8.20 0.38 12.70
C ALA A 102 9.08 -0.30 11.65
N LEU A 103 8.58 -0.38 10.41
CA LEU A 103 9.32 -0.94 9.28
C LEU A 103 9.61 0.16 8.26
N PHE A 104 10.87 0.27 7.86
CA PHE A 104 11.27 1.15 6.77
C PHE A 104 11.31 0.36 5.47
N ALA A 105 10.41 0.69 4.54
CA ALA A 105 10.38 0.10 3.21
C ALA A 105 11.55 0.62 2.36
N GLN A 106 12.21 -0.31 1.69
CA GLN A 106 13.16 -0.05 0.62
C GLN A 106 12.64 -0.69 -0.66
N TYR A 107 12.44 0.14 -1.67
CA TYR A 107 11.98 -0.29 -2.99
C TYR A 107 13.19 -0.72 -3.83
N GLY A 108 13.23 -1.99 -4.21
CA GLY A 108 14.28 -2.58 -5.04
C GLY A 108 14.24 -2.07 -6.49
N THR A 109 15.24 -2.47 -7.28
CA THR A 109 15.34 -2.07 -8.69
C THR A 109 14.24 -2.72 -9.52
N THR A 110 13.51 -1.89 -10.28
CA THR A 110 12.50 -2.25 -11.28
C THR A 110 12.94 -3.45 -12.11
N ALA A 111 12.23 -4.57 -12.01
CA ALA A 111 12.34 -5.61 -13.03
C ALA A 111 11.64 -5.09 -14.29
N GLU A 112 12.40 -4.54 -15.24
CA GLU A 112 11.88 -4.18 -16.56
C GLU A 112 11.65 -5.46 -17.38
N TRP A 113 10.39 -5.86 -17.41
CA TRP A 113 9.72 -6.65 -18.44
C TRP A 113 10.61 -7.32 -19.51
N GLY A 114 10.72 -8.64 -19.41
CA GLY A 114 10.98 -9.51 -20.55
C GLY A 114 9.85 -10.54 -20.62
N LYS A 115 9.40 -10.89 -21.83
CA LYS A 115 8.29 -11.81 -22.21
C LYS A 115 8.32 -13.24 -21.60
N TRP A 116 9.21 -13.47 -20.64
CA TRP A 116 9.52 -14.74 -20.01
C TRP A 116 9.82 -14.55 -18.52
N SER A 117 9.42 -13.43 -17.91
CA SER A 117 9.65 -13.23 -16.47
C SER A 117 8.65 -14.09 -15.70
N PRO A 118 9.11 -14.96 -14.78
CA PRO A 118 8.24 -15.74 -13.91
C PRO A 118 7.28 -14.90 -13.04
N ASP A 119 7.46 -13.58 -13.02
CA ASP A 119 6.71 -12.61 -12.23
C ASP A 119 5.64 -11.88 -13.05
N ASP A 120 5.41 -12.25 -14.32
CA ASP A 120 4.41 -11.61 -15.21
C ASP A 120 3.00 -11.57 -14.59
N ASP A 121 2.65 -12.57 -13.77
CA ASP A 121 1.35 -12.64 -13.09
C ASP A 121 1.18 -11.57 -12.00
N LEU A 122 2.30 -11.05 -11.46
CA LEU A 122 2.35 -10.10 -10.35
C LEU A 122 2.32 -8.63 -10.82
N ILE A 123 2.39 -8.37 -12.12
CA ILE A 123 2.49 -7.00 -12.66
C ILE A 123 1.12 -6.48 -13.09
N PHE A 124 0.71 -5.35 -12.53
CA PHE A 124 -0.44 -4.59 -13.03
C PHE A 124 -0.02 -3.71 -14.22
N VAL A 125 -0.56 -4.02 -15.41
CA VAL A 125 -0.33 -3.29 -16.67
C VAL A 125 -1.16 -2.01 -16.72
N ASP A 126 -2.33 -2.02 -16.08
CA ASP A 126 -3.19 -0.86 -15.96
C ASP A 126 -2.61 0.14 -14.96
N ASP A 127 -2.53 1.41 -15.35
CA ASP A 127 -2.27 2.49 -14.40
C ASP A 127 -3.44 2.55 -13.40
N PRO A 128 -3.22 2.76 -12.09
CA PRO A 128 -4.30 2.97 -11.12
C PRO A 128 -5.19 4.18 -11.47
N ASN A 129 -4.76 5.00 -12.45
CA ASN A 129 -5.58 5.96 -13.18
C ASN A 129 -6.09 5.36 -14.50
N LEU A 130 -7.14 4.54 -14.51
CA LEU A 130 -7.89 4.35 -15.75
C LEU A 130 -8.99 5.38 -15.91
N MET A 131 -8.92 6.02 -17.07
CA MET A 131 -9.89 6.93 -17.63
C MET A 131 -11.32 6.41 -17.42
N ALA A 132 -12.18 7.36 -17.08
CA ALA A 132 -13.62 7.21 -17.13
C ALA A 132 -14.04 6.47 -18.40
N ALA A 133 -14.92 5.48 -18.19
CA ALA A 133 -15.73 4.83 -19.19
C ALA A 133 -16.03 5.72 -20.41
N THR A 134 -15.35 5.49 -21.52
CA THR A 134 -15.97 5.74 -22.83
C THR A 134 -16.78 4.51 -23.14
N GLY A 135 -18.07 4.59 -22.83
CA GLY A 135 -19.06 3.65 -23.32
C GLY A 135 -18.90 3.49 -24.83
N ILE A 136 -18.63 2.26 -25.25
CA ILE A 136 -19.01 1.81 -26.58
C ILE A 136 -20.17 0.87 -26.32
N ASP A 137 -21.35 1.49 -26.35
CA ASP A 137 -22.62 0.82 -26.56
C ASP A 137 -22.46 -0.18 -27.71
N GLY A 138 -23.05 -1.36 -27.52
CA GLY A 138 -23.16 -2.34 -28.57
C GLY A 138 -23.93 -1.75 -29.75
N ASP A 139 -23.37 -1.89 -30.94
CA ASP A 139 -24.02 -2.68 -31.99
C ASP A 139 -23.07 -2.90 -33.18
N GLN A 140 -23.06 -4.16 -33.62
CA GLN A 140 -22.85 -4.66 -34.97
C GLN A 140 -22.11 -3.75 -35.98
N ASP A 141 -20.92 -4.16 -36.41
CA ASP A 141 -20.75 -4.68 -37.78
C ASP A 141 -19.28 -5.00 -38.08
N VAL A 142 -19.04 -6.26 -38.42
CA VAL A 142 -17.89 -6.68 -39.21
C VAL A 142 -17.87 -5.90 -40.53
N SER A 143 -16.91 -4.99 -40.70
CA SER A 143 -16.55 -4.43 -42.01
C SER A 143 -15.14 -4.83 -42.42
N MET A 144 -15.05 -6.09 -42.86
CA MET A 144 -14.02 -6.53 -43.79
C MET A 144 -14.30 -5.90 -45.17
N LEU A 145 -13.95 -4.63 -45.42
CA LEU A 145 -13.86 -4.14 -46.81
C LEU A 145 -13.30 -2.71 -46.89
N GLY A 146 -12.13 -2.56 -47.50
CA GLY A 146 -11.53 -1.23 -47.73
C GLY A 146 -10.26 -1.25 -48.57
N ALA A 147 -10.17 -2.14 -49.56
CA ALA A 147 -9.22 -1.97 -50.64
C ALA A 147 -9.63 -0.75 -51.48
N GLY A 148 -8.73 0.24 -51.56
CA GLY A 148 -8.68 1.21 -52.67
C GLY A 148 -9.10 2.65 -52.34
N LEU A 149 -8.12 3.54 -52.21
CA LEU A 149 -8.20 4.85 -52.87
C LEU A 149 -6.83 5.38 -53.28
N LEU A 150 -6.26 4.71 -54.27
CA LEU A 150 -5.17 5.21 -55.09
C LEU A 150 -5.27 6.73 -55.35
N GLY A 151 -4.17 7.43 -55.04
CA GLY A 151 -3.64 8.52 -55.86
C GLY A 151 -3.94 9.94 -55.38
N ALA A 152 -2.93 10.63 -54.86
CA ALA A 152 -2.18 11.62 -55.65
C ALA A 152 -1.22 12.44 -54.76
N GLY A 153 0.07 12.16 -54.92
CA GLY A 153 1.17 13.12 -54.84
C GLY A 153 1.33 13.98 -53.59
N LEU A 154 2.40 13.72 -52.84
CA LEU A 154 3.44 14.75 -52.74
C LEU A 154 4.80 14.11 -52.46
N LEU A 155 5.75 14.56 -53.27
CA LEU A 155 7.14 14.19 -53.34
C LEU A 155 7.90 14.49 -52.04
N GLY A 156 8.81 13.59 -51.66
CA GLY A 156 10.17 13.94 -51.24
C GLY A 156 10.38 14.41 -49.80
N GLY A 157 11.37 13.81 -49.15
CA GLY A 157 11.98 14.30 -47.91
C GLY A 157 12.59 13.12 -47.14
N GLY A 158 13.89 12.81 -47.23
CA GLY A 158 15.02 13.71 -47.41
C GLY A 158 15.27 14.44 -46.10
N GLY A 159 16.31 14.04 -45.37
CA GLY A 159 16.59 14.52 -44.02
C GLY A 159 17.14 15.94 -43.95
N ILE A 160 17.69 16.22 -42.76
CA ILE A 160 18.53 17.36 -42.35
C ILE A 160 17.78 18.66 -42.01
N GLY A 161 17.89 19.06 -40.73
CA GLY A 161 18.44 20.39 -40.41
C GLY A 161 17.55 21.43 -39.73
N ALA A 162 17.95 21.75 -38.49
CA ALA A 162 18.36 23.09 -38.02
C ALA A 162 17.34 24.21 -37.68
N GLY A 163 17.68 24.93 -36.59
CA GLY A 163 17.28 26.30 -36.26
C GLY A 163 16.66 26.41 -34.85
N ALA A 164 17.34 26.78 -33.75
CA ALA A 164 18.21 27.93 -33.40
C ALA A 164 17.45 29.24 -33.06
N LEU A 165 18.05 30.00 -32.12
CA LEU A 165 17.87 31.42 -31.68
C LEU A 165 17.21 31.61 -30.29
N ALA A 166 17.63 32.48 -29.36
CA ALA A 166 18.82 33.33 -29.15
C ALA A 166 18.71 34.10 -27.78
N ALA A 167 19.81 34.79 -27.39
CA ALA A 167 20.02 35.86 -26.38
C ALA A 167 20.66 35.44 -25.03
N GLY A 168 21.77 36.01 -24.53
CA GLY A 168 22.68 37.08 -24.96
C GLY A 168 23.01 38.05 -23.81
N ALA A 169 24.26 38.07 -23.31
CA ALA A 169 24.93 39.24 -22.69
C ALA A 169 26.45 38.99 -22.45
N ALA A 170 27.28 39.85 -23.02
CA ALA A 170 28.72 40.06 -22.73
C ALA A 170 28.88 40.88 -21.43
N GLY A 171 29.99 40.99 -20.70
CA GLY A 171 31.40 40.61 -20.83
C GLY A 171 32.24 41.56 -19.94
N ALA A 172 33.45 41.17 -19.51
CA ALA A 172 34.65 42.00 -19.33
C ALA A 172 35.66 41.33 -18.37
N ALA A 173 36.90 41.20 -18.85
CA ALA A 173 38.06 40.70 -18.11
C ALA A 173 38.97 41.87 -17.74
N LEU A 174 39.59 41.86 -16.56
CA LEU A 174 40.80 42.63 -16.24
C LEU A 174 41.68 41.85 -15.25
N LEU A 175 42.94 41.67 -15.66
CA LEU A 175 44.06 41.09 -14.92
C LEU A 175 44.81 42.20 -14.16
N ALA A 176 45.25 41.94 -12.92
CA ALA A 176 46.44 42.59 -12.34
C ALA A 176 46.96 41.83 -11.11
N SER A 177 48.13 41.23 -11.27
CA SER A 177 49.02 40.73 -10.22
C SER A 177 49.86 41.87 -9.65
N GLY A 178 50.10 41.90 -8.33
CA GLY A 178 51.04 42.84 -7.70
C GLY A 178 51.40 42.44 -6.28
N ALA A 179 52.69 42.34 -6.02
CA ALA A 179 53.33 41.64 -4.90
C ALA A 179 53.63 42.53 -3.68
N GLY A 180 53.79 41.86 -2.53
CA GLY A 180 54.92 42.01 -1.61
C GLY A 180 55.08 43.29 -0.78
N GLY A 181 55.10 43.15 0.55
CA GLY A 181 55.59 44.18 1.46
C GLY A 181 55.36 43.84 2.93
N CYS A 182 56.41 43.40 3.61
CA CYS A 182 56.50 43.07 5.02
C CYS A 182 56.99 44.30 5.83
N GLU A 183 56.68 44.34 7.14
CA GLU A 183 57.28 45.20 8.20
C GLU A 183 56.85 46.69 8.20
N ALA A 184 56.61 47.40 9.30
CA ALA A 184 56.92 47.26 10.73
C ALA A 184 55.88 48.06 11.57
N PRO A 185 55.82 47.89 12.91
CA PRO A 185 54.75 48.44 13.75
C PRO A 185 54.96 49.92 14.11
N GLU A 186 53.85 50.62 14.32
CA GLU A 186 53.85 51.99 14.84
C GLU A 186 54.20 52.05 16.33
N THR A 187 54.71 53.20 16.73
CA THR A 187 55.36 53.55 18.01
C THR A 187 54.57 53.22 19.29
N PRO A 188 55.26 52.88 20.41
CA PRO A 188 54.59 52.58 21.68
C PRO A 188 54.02 53.85 22.31
N VAL A 189 52.74 53.78 22.67
CA VAL A 189 52.04 54.79 23.49
C VAL A 189 52.52 54.67 24.94
N VAL A 190 52.80 55.80 25.58
CA VAL A 190 53.22 55.90 26.99
C VAL A 190 52.14 55.28 27.90
N PRO A 191 52.47 54.43 28.89
CA PRO A 191 51.46 53.91 29.81
C PRO A 191 50.92 55.03 30.70
N GLU A 192 49.60 55.21 30.70
CA GLU A 192 48.93 56.08 31.68
C GLU A 192 49.02 55.45 33.08
N THR A 193 49.13 56.30 34.11
CA THR A 193 49.16 55.87 35.51
C THR A 193 47.93 55.01 35.86
N PRO A 194 48.10 53.82 36.47
CA PRO A 194 46.97 52.97 36.85
C PRO A 194 46.07 53.70 37.85
N VAL A 195 44.77 53.77 37.54
CA VAL A 195 43.73 54.16 38.50
C VAL A 195 43.58 53.01 39.51
N GLU A 196 43.53 53.33 40.81
CA GLU A 196 43.29 52.32 41.85
C GLU A 196 41.97 51.57 41.57
N PRO A 197 41.94 50.24 41.72
CA PRO A 197 40.72 49.49 41.54
C PRO A 197 39.69 49.87 42.61
N GLU A 198 38.49 50.21 42.18
CA GLU A 198 37.32 50.36 43.04
C GLU A 198 37.11 49.07 43.85
N THR A 199 36.75 49.20 45.13
CA THR A 199 36.50 48.07 46.02
C THR A 199 35.41 47.15 45.43
N PRO A 200 35.65 45.84 45.28
CA PRO A 200 34.63 44.92 44.75
C PRO A 200 33.38 44.91 45.63
N VAL A 201 32.22 45.11 45.01
CA VAL A 201 30.92 44.91 45.66
C VAL A 201 30.73 43.41 45.86
N GLU A 202 30.37 43.01 47.08
CA GLU A 202 30.14 41.61 47.44
C GLU A 202 29.01 41.01 46.57
N PRO A 203 29.19 39.81 45.99
CA PRO A 203 28.18 39.23 45.14
C PRO A 203 26.92 38.92 45.96
N GLU A 204 25.76 39.35 45.47
CA GLU A 204 24.50 38.93 46.08
C GLU A 204 24.40 37.39 46.01
N GLY A 205 24.08 36.78 47.16
CA GLY A 205 24.00 35.34 47.28
C GLY A 205 23.01 34.71 46.29
N PRO A 206 23.14 33.42 45.97
CA PRO A 206 22.29 32.75 45.00
C PRO A 206 20.82 32.85 45.40
N VAL A 207 20.01 33.47 44.54
CA VAL A 207 18.55 33.44 44.68
C VAL A 207 18.07 32.00 44.47
N THR A 208 17.33 31.47 45.45
CA THR A 208 16.74 30.13 45.33
C THR A 208 15.62 30.18 44.29
N PRO A 209 15.61 29.31 43.26
CA PRO A 209 14.53 29.28 42.29
C PRO A 209 13.19 28.98 42.98
N PRO A 210 12.07 29.51 42.48
CA PRO A 210 10.75 29.21 43.03
C PRO A 210 10.47 27.71 42.93
N VAL A 211 10.09 27.10 44.05
CA VAL A 211 9.68 25.69 44.10
C VAL A 211 8.34 25.57 43.35
N THR A 212 8.34 24.94 42.18
CA THR A 212 7.10 24.52 41.53
C THR A 212 6.43 23.44 42.39
N PRO A 213 5.13 23.57 42.72
CA PRO A 213 4.42 22.50 43.39
C PRO A 213 4.43 21.24 42.52
N PRO A 214 4.49 20.04 43.11
CA PRO A 214 4.43 18.80 42.34
C PRO A 214 3.12 18.76 41.56
N VAL A 215 3.22 18.52 40.25
CA VAL A 215 2.06 18.19 39.43
C VAL A 215 1.50 16.85 39.93
N THR A 216 0.21 16.79 40.23
CA THR A 216 -0.47 15.52 40.48
C THR A 216 -0.40 14.69 39.20
N PRO A 217 0.10 13.45 39.23
CA PRO A 217 0.00 12.54 38.10
C PRO A 217 -1.47 12.43 37.69
N VAL A 218 -1.75 12.63 36.40
CA VAL A 218 -3.01 12.17 35.81
C VAL A 218 -3.03 10.66 35.89
N ASP A 219 -4.18 10.09 36.25
CA ASP A 219 -4.36 8.64 36.25
C ASP A 219 -3.99 8.08 34.86
N PRO A 220 -3.28 6.94 34.79
CA PRO A 220 -3.08 6.24 33.53
C PRO A 220 -4.44 6.00 32.89
N VAL A 221 -4.59 6.39 31.62
CA VAL A 221 -5.71 5.94 30.81
C VAL A 221 -5.74 4.41 30.87
N ASP A 222 -6.93 3.82 31.05
CA ASP A 222 -7.09 2.38 31.02
C ASP A 222 -6.42 1.82 29.76
N PRO A 223 -5.63 0.74 29.87
CA PRO A 223 -5.06 0.10 28.70
C PRO A 223 -6.22 -0.33 27.79
N VAL A 224 -6.23 0.17 26.56
CA VAL A 224 -7.09 -0.35 25.51
C VAL A 224 -6.82 -1.85 25.38
N ASP A 225 -7.87 -2.66 25.42
CA ASP A 225 -7.75 -4.09 25.16
C ASP A 225 -7.19 -4.25 23.73
N PRO A 226 -6.15 -5.07 23.49
CA PRO A 226 -5.67 -5.31 22.13
C PRO A 226 -6.79 -5.90 21.27
N ARG A 227 -7.29 -5.06 20.36
CA ARG A 227 -8.25 -5.43 19.31
C ARG A 227 -7.78 -6.67 18.55
N THR A 228 -8.69 -7.60 18.30
CA THR A 228 -8.40 -8.79 17.48
C THR A 228 -8.96 -8.56 16.08
N PRO A 229 -8.11 -8.38 15.05
CA PRO A 229 -8.59 -8.10 13.70
C PRO A 229 -9.40 -9.29 13.15
N PRO A 230 -10.44 -9.03 12.35
CA PRO A 230 -11.28 -10.08 11.81
C PRO A 230 -10.53 -10.86 10.71
N THR A 231 -10.89 -12.13 10.56
CA THR A 231 -10.25 -13.05 9.61
C THR A 231 -11.30 -13.81 8.80
N ILE A 232 -10.86 -14.45 7.72
CA ILE A 232 -11.69 -15.31 6.87
C ILE A 232 -10.92 -16.58 6.48
N ASP A 233 -11.53 -17.75 6.70
CA ASP A 233 -10.85 -19.05 6.50
C ASP A 233 -10.73 -19.43 5.02
N GLY A 234 -11.60 -18.86 4.18
CA GLY A 234 -11.73 -19.22 2.76
C GLY A 234 -10.74 -18.53 1.82
N ASN A 235 -9.93 -17.57 2.28
CA ASN A 235 -9.08 -16.76 1.42
C ASN A 235 -8.12 -17.62 0.57
N GLY A 236 -8.16 -17.47 -0.76
CA GLY A 236 -7.36 -18.24 -1.71
C GLY A 236 -7.76 -19.70 -1.93
N ARG A 237 -8.84 -20.15 -1.30
CA ARG A 237 -9.43 -21.46 -1.57
C ARG A 237 -10.33 -21.38 -2.81
N THR A 238 -10.36 -22.44 -3.61
CA THR A 238 -11.34 -22.59 -4.70
C THR A 238 -12.29 -23.74 -4.39
N ASP A 239 -13.57 -23.43 -4.26
CA ASP A 239 -14.63 -24.42 -4.05
C ASP A 239 -15.38 -24.65 -5.36
N THR A 240 -15.39 -25.90 -5.83
CA THR A 240 -16.05 -26.26 -7.09
C THR A 240 -17.34 -27.00 -6.84
N TYR A 241 -18.42 -26.51 -7.43
CA TYR A 241 -19.76 -27.09 -7.39
C TYR A 241 -20.19 -27.39 -8.84
N GLY A 242 -20.43 -28.64 -9.18
CA GLY A 242 -20.88 -29.00 -10.53
C GLY A 242 -20.70 -30.48 -10.82
N GLY A 243 -21.08 -30.91 -12.03
CA GLY A 243 -21.08 -32.31 -12.42
C GLY A 243 -22.36 -33.06 -12.04
N ASP A 244 -22.43 -34.32 -12.45
CA ASP A 244 -23.53 -35.25 -12.18
C ASP A 244 -23.60 -35.72 -10.71
N GLU A 245 -22.52 -35.53 -9.96
CA GLU A 245 -22.44 -35.86 -8.54
C GLU A 245 -22.99 -34.75 -7.62
N LEU A 246 -23.28 -33.55 -8.13
CA LEU A 246 -23.85 -32.45 -7.33
C LEU A 246 -25.34 -32.68 -7.04
N THR A 247 -25.63 -33.17 -5.83
CA THR A 247 -27.00 -33.35 -5.35
C THR A 247 -27.58 -32.06 -4.78
N GLU A 248 -28.91 -31.97 -4.63
CA GLU A 248 -29.57 -30.85 -3.95
C GLU A 248 -29.02 -30.62 -2.52
N ALA A 249 -28.67 -31.69 -1.80
CA ALA A 249 -28.08 -31.57 -0.46
C ALA A 249 -26.62 -31.09 -0.47
N GLY A 250 -25.94 -31.13 -1.61
CA GLY A 250 -24.58 -30.63 -1.79
C GLY A 250 -24.52 -29.19 -2.30
N LYS A 251 -25.66 -28.56 -2.59
CA LYS A 251 -25.76 -27.14 -3.00
C LYS A 251 -25.74 -26.23 -1.79
N VAL A 252 -24.64 -26.27 -1.05
CA VAL A 252 -24.42 -25.47 0.15
C VAL A 252 -23.02 -24.87 0.08
N ILE A 253 -22.93 -23.55 0.10
CA ILE A 253 -21.67 -22.82 0.27
C ILE A 253 -21.63 -22.31 1.70
N THR A 254 -20.52 -22.56 2.38
CA THR A 254 -20.29 -22.04 3.73
C THR A 254 -19.05 -21.16 3.70
N VAL A 255 -19.20 -19.93 4.20
CA VAL A 255 -18.12 -18.96 4.40
C VAL A 255 -17.97 -18.76 5.90
N THR A 256 -16.75 -18.86 6.41
CA THR A 256 -16.44 -18.80 7.84
C THR A 256 -15.24 -17.90 8.12
N GLY A 257 -15.15 -17.41 9.34
CA GLY A 257 -14.00 -16.67 9.84
C GLY A 257 -14.17 -16.28 11.30
N THR A 258 -13.33 -15.33 11.75
CA THR A 258 -13.36 -14.79 13.11
C THR A 258 -13.54 -13.27 13.10
N ALA A 259 -14.09 -12.72 14.18
CA ALA A 259 -14.17 -11.28 14.45
C ALA A 259 -14.42 -11.05 15.94
N GLU A 260 -14.51 -9.80 16.39
CA GLU A 260 -14.92 -9.51 17.76
C GLU A 260 -16.39 -9.92 17.99
N GLU A 261 -16.71 -10.38 19.20
CA GLU A 261 -18.07 -10.77 19.59
C GLU A 261 -19.06 -9.62 19.30
N GLY A 262 -20.21 -9.94 18.71
CA GLY A 262 -21.23 -8.93 18.41
C GLY A 262 -20.98 -8.11 17.14
N SER A 263 -19.86 -8.31 16.45
CA SER A 263 -19.62 -7.68 15.14
C SER A 263 -20.66 -8.14 14.10
N GLU A 264 -21.11 -7.21 13.26
CA GLU A 264 -21.99 -7.49 12.12
C GLU A 264 -21.15 -7.86 10.89
N VAL A 265 -21.38 -9.04 10.33
CA VAL A 265 -20.64 -9.57 9.18
C VAL A 265 -21.60 -9.70 8.00
N THR A 266 -21.35 -8.92 6.95
CA THR A 266 -22.07 -8.99 5.67
C THR A 266 -21.22 -9.77 4.66
N VAL A 267 -21.73 -10.89 4.16
CA VAL A 267 -21.07 -11.77 3.18
C VAL A 267 -21.82 -11.69 1.86
N VAL A 268 -21.10 -11.45 0.77
CA VAL A 268 -21.66 -11.39 -0.58
C VAL A 268 -21.02 -12.46 -1.45
N VAL A 269 -21.85 -13.31 -2.07
CA VAL A 269 -21.41 -14.32 -3.05
C VAL A 269 -22.34 -14.25 -4.25
N ALA A 270 -21.78 -14.06 -5.44
CA ALA A 270 -22.55 -13.96 -6.69
C ALA A 270 -23.67 -12.90 -6.69
N GLY A 271 -23.56 -11.86 -5.84
CA GLY A 271 -24.58 -10.83 -5.65
C GLY A 271 -25.67 -11.17 -4.62
N GLN A 272 -25.70 -12.41 -4.09
CA GLN A 272 -26.51 -12.76 -2.92
C GLN A 272 -25.83 -12.26 -1.66
N THR A 273 -26.60 -11.81 -0.68
CA THR A 273 -26.08 -11.20 0.56
C THR A 273 -26.63 -11.91 1.78
N GLU A 274 -25.73 -12.35 2.65
CA GLU A 274 -26.04 -12.91 3.95
C GLU A 274 -25.46 -12.02 5.05
N VAL A 275 -26.23 -11.78 6.12
CA VAL A 275 -25.79 -10.97 7.27
C VAL A 275 -25.85 -11.83 8.52
N VAL A 276 -24.73 -11.94 9.22
CA VAL A 276 -24.58 -12.73 10.44
C VAL A 276 -23.92 -11.91 11.54
N ILE A 277 -24.11 -12.33 12.80
CA ILE A 277 -23.46 -11.73 13.96
C ILE A 277 -22.43 -12.72 14.49
N THR A 278 -21.24 -12.23 14.82
CA THR A 278 -20.17 -13.04 15.43
C THR A 278 -20.59 -13.53 16.81
N ASP A 279 -20.38 -14.82 17.08
CA ASP A 279 -20.70 -15.45 18.34
C ASP A 279 -19.73 -15.05 19.48
N GLY A 280 -20.05 -15.45 20.72
CA GLY A 280 -19.24 -15.15 21.90
C GLY A 280 -17.91 -15.91 21.98
N ASP A 281 -17.68 -16.87 21.08
CA ASP A 281 -16.38 -17.51 20.89
C ASP A 281 -15.55 -16.80 19.80
N GLY A 282 -16.06 -15.72 19.21
CA GLY A 282 -15.40 -14.91 18.18
C GLY A 282 -15.51 -15.49 16.76
N ASN A 283 -16.43 -16.44 16.52
CA ASN A 283 -16.59 -17.11 15.23
C ASN A 283 -17.87 -16.65 14.53
N TRP A 284 -17.84 -16.67 13.20
CA TRP A 284 -19.02 -16.41 12.38
C TRP A 284 -19.10 -17.40 11.21
N SER A 285 -20.31 -17.65 10.73
CA SER A 285 -20.57 -18.53 9.60
C SER A 285 -21.79 -18.06 8.80
N ALA A 286 -21.58 -17.79 7.51
CA ALA A 286 -22.63 -17.51 6.54
C ALA A 286 -22.83 -18.72 5.61
N THR A 287 -24.08 -19.05 5.32
CA THR A 287 -24.43 -20.19 4.48
C THR A 287 -25.33 -19.76 3.34
N PHE A 288 -24.96 -20.12 2.10
CA PHE A 288 -25.76 -19.89 0.90
C PHE A 288 -26.26 -21.24 0.39
N ASP A 289 -27.57 -21.44 0.43
CA ASP A 289 -28.25 -22.64 -0.06
C ASP A 289 -29.56 -22.27 -0.78
N GLY A 290 -30.26 -23.27 -1.35
CA GLY A 290 -31.58 -23.06 -1.93
C GLY A 290 -31.61 -21.99 -3.02
N ASP A 291 -32.38 -20.93 -2.80
CA ASP A 291 -32.54 -19.80 -3.72
C ASP A 291 -31.34 -18.84 -3.69
N ASP A 292 -30.54 -18.84 -2.61
CA ASP A 292 -29.32 -18.05 -2.45
C ASP A 292 -28.08 -18.76 -2.99
N PHE A 293 -28.24 -20.03 -3.41
CA PHE A 293 -27.17 -20.77 -4.08
C PHE A 293 -26.93 -20.19 -5.49
N PRO A 294 -25.67 -19.87 -5.85
CA PRO A 294 -25.36 -19.12 -7.07
C PRO A 294 -25.66 -19.90 -8.35
N ALA A 295 -25.94 -19.15 -9.42
CA ALA A 295 -26.03 -19.68 -10.78
C ALA A 295 -24.64 -20.15 -11.29
N ASP A 296 -24.60 -20.66 -12.52
CA ASP A 296 -23.34 -21.05 -13.14
C ASP A 296 -22.44 -19.84 -13.39
N GLY A 297 -21.20 -19.93 -12.93
CA GLY A 297 -20.20 -18.88 -13.01
C GLY A 297 -19.04 -19.09 -12.04
N THR A 298 -18.08 -18.18 -12.10
CA THR A 298 -17.01 -18.06 -11.12
C THR A 298 -17.22 -16.78 -10.32
N TYR A 299 -17.23 -16.89 -9.00
CA TYR A 299 -17.50 -15.79 -8.08
C TYR A 299 -16.46 -15.78 -6.97
N THR A 300 -16.16 -14.61 -6.42
CA THR A 300 -15.35 -14.46 -5.22
C THR A 300 -16.28 -14.07 -4.08
N ALA A 301 -16.06 -14.60 -2.88
CA ALA A 301 -16.77 -14.17 -1.68
C ALA A 301 -16.17 -12.85 -1.18
N ASP A 302 -17.01 -11.82 -1.08
CA ASP A 302 -16.64 -10.52 -0.52
C ASP A 302 -17.28 -10.38 0.86
N VAL A 303 -16.50 -10.02 1.88
CA VAL A 303 -16.99 -9.91 3.27
C VAL A 303 -16.68 -8.53 3.83
N THR A 304 -17.66 -7.95 4.51
CA THR A 304 -17.53 -6.69 5.25
C THR A 304 -17.91 -6.94 6.70
N VAL A 305 -16.98 -6.69 7.62
CA VAL A 305 -17.18 -6.77 9.06
C VAL A 305 -17.30 -5.36 9.62
N VAL A 306 -18.34 -5.10 10.42
CA VAL A 306 -18.54 -3.86 11.18
C VAL A 306 -18.50 -4.20 12.66
N GLU A 307 -17.46 -3.71 13.34
CA GLU A 307 -17.26 -3.89 14.78
C GLU A 307 -18.06 -2.86 15.59
N GLU A 308 -18.22 -3.08 16.91
CA GLU A 308 -19.01 -2.20 17.78
C GLU A 308 -18.46 -0.76 17.87
N ASP A 309 -17.15 -0.59 17.67
CA ASP A 309 -16.50 0.72 17.64
C ASP A 309 -16.75 1.49 16.33
N GLY A 310 -17.40 0.85 15.36
CA GLY A 310 -17.69 1.40 14.03
C GLY A 310 -16.58 1.15 13.00
N THR A 311 -15.50 0.46 13.36
CA THR A 311 -14.45 0.06 12.42
C THR A 311 -15.03 -0.91 11.39
N THR A 312 -14.74 -0.64 10.11
CA THR A 312 -15.21 -1.45 9.00
C THR A 312 -14.02 -2.14 8.34
N THR A 313 -14.03 -3.47 8.33
CA THR A 313 -12.98 -4.31 7.76
C THR A 313 -13.49 -5.10 6.55
N GLY A 314 -12.84 -4.93 5.40
CA GLY A 314 -13.08 -5.73 4.20
C GLY A 314 -12.22 -6.99 4.20
N LEU A 315 -12.79 -8.14 3.85
CA LEU A 315 -12.10 -9.42 3.72
C LEU A 315 -12.46 -10.06 2.38
N VAL A 316 -11.49 -10.73 1.76
CA VAL A 316 -11.68 -11.49 0.52
C VAL A 316 -11.63 -12.98 0.85
N GLY A 317 -12.69 -13.70 0.48
CA GLY A 317 -12.88 -15.12 0.80
C GLY A 317 -12.58 -16.07 -0.35
N GLN A 318 -13.22 -17.23 -0.33
CA GLN A 318 -13.01 -18.26 -1.34
C GLN A 318 -13.52 -17.85 -2.73
N THR A 319 -12.89 -18.40 -3.77
CA THR A 319 -13.46 -18.44 -5.12
C THR A 319 -14.42 -19.62 -5.23
N VAL A 320 -15.67 -19.36 -5.61
CA VAL A 320 -16.70 -20.35 -5.90
C VAL A 320 -16.81 -20.54 -7.40
N VAL A 321 -16.59 -21.76 -7.88
CA VAL A 321 -16.79 -22.14 -9.28
C VAL A 321 -18.03 -23.02 -9.36
N LYS A 322 -19.10 -22.52 -9.96
CA LYS A 322 -20.33 -23.26 -10.22
C LYS A 322 -20.50 -23.49 -11.71
N TRP A 323 -20.80 -24.72 -12.10
CA TRP A 323 -21.14 -25.06 -13.49
C TRP A 323 -22.19 -26.16 -13.53
N SER A 324 -22.99 -26.18 -14.60
CA SER A 324 -23.95 -27.24 -14.91
C SER A 324 -23.52 -27.93 -16.21
N TYR A 325 -23.84 -29.21 -16.33
CA TYR A 325 -23.58 -30.02 -17.53
C TYR A 325 -24.68 -29.85 -18.60
#